data_AF-A0A2N9XMM1-F1
#
_entry.id   AF-A0A2N9XMM1-F1
#
_cell.length_a   1.000
_cell.length_b   1.000
_cell.length_c   1.000
_cell.angle_alpha   90.00
_cell.angle_beta   90.00
_cell.angle_gamma   90.00
#
_symmetry.space_group_name_H-M   'P 1'
#
loop_
_entity.id
_entity.type
_entity.pdbx_description
1 polymer ?
#
loop_
_entity_poly.entity_id
_entity_poly.type
_entity_poly.pdbx_seq_one_letter_code
_entity_poly.pdbx_strand_id
1 'polypeptide(L)'
;MIFRFLSVLIFLIGLSSCGLLQQGYEDVRKAGKEAVELKHYHYNLRVVSAHLLNQTDKSQQNTFRMVIYQLRSDDLFNQASYYDLLTNADSVLADELIKKDIRMIYPFDTQEIKGDIDNKTQYLGLVFFFNKPETDDKTWKILVPVIKLNLFRDNYILVDSSQAQLIAKKQVKDLLKQQKQAEKAQKKALKEQEKALKEQKKKEQQAKKAQQIMQEQLDKVRQQGKQEAQDKLDKKAQKIFSDAKN
;
A
#
# COMPACT_ATOMS: atom_id res chain seq x y z
N MET A 1 -21.26 -65.08 -66.38
CA MET A 1 -20.10 -64.90 -65.46
C MET A 1 -19.65 -63.44 -65.30
N ILE A 2 -19.83 -62.56 -66.29
CA ILE A 2 -19.31 -61.18 -66.28
C ILE A 2 -19.97 -60.26 -65.23
N PHE A 3 -21.27 -60.41 -64.98
CA PHE A 3 -22.00 -59.57 -64.00
C PHE A 3 -21.60 -59.79 -62.53
N ARG A 4 -21.09 -60.97 -62.17
CA ARG A 4 -20.62 -61.25 -60.80
C ARG A 4 -19.26 -60.60 -60.51
N PHE A 5 -18.40 -60.48 -61.52
CA PHE A 5 -17.11 -59.80 -61.38
C PHE A 5 -17.26 -58.27 -61.39
N LEU A 6 -18.25 -57.72 -62.10
CA LEU A 6 -18.50 -56.28 -62.14
C LEU A 6 -18.99 -55.72 -60.79
N SER A 7 -19.79 -56.49 -60.05
CA SER A 7 -20.29 -56.11 -58.72
C SER A 7 -19.19 -56.10 -57.64
N VAL A 8 -18.23 -57.03 -57.73
CA VAL A 8 -17.08 -57.09 -56.80
C VAL A 8 -16.10 -55.94 -57.05
N LEU A 9 -15.88 -55.55 -58.31
CA LEU A 9 -14.98 -54.45 -58.66
C LEU A 9 -15.50 -53.09 -58.17
N ILE A 10 -16.82 -52.86 -58.19
CA ILE A 10 -17.44 -51.62 -57.69
C ILE A 10 -17.35 -51.53 -56.15
N PHE A 11 -17.45 -52.65 -55.44
CA PHE A 11 -17.36 -52.68 -53.97
C PHE A 11 -15.93 -52.42 -53.45
N LEU A 12 -14.90 -52.80 -54.21
CA LEU A 12 -13.50 -52.57 -53.87
C LEU A 12 -13.05 -51.11 -54.02
N ILE A 13 -13.72 -50.31 -54.87
CA ILE A 13 -13.37 -48.90 -55.10
C ILE A 13 -14.11 -47.96 -54.12
N GLY A 14 -15.22 -48.42 -53.51
CA GLY A 14 -16.03 -47.63 -52.58
C GLY A 14 -15.46 -47.46 -51.17
N LEU A 15 -14.45 -48.24 -50.76
CA LEU A 15 -13.90 -48.20 -49.40
C LEU A 15 -12.72 -47.23 -49.23
N SER A 16 -12.18 -46.67 -50.31
CA SER A 16 -10.99 -45.80 -50.27
C SER A 16 -11.27 -44.30 -50.14
N SER A 17 -12.54 -43.88 -50.17
CA SER A 17 -12.93 -42.47 -50.27
C SER A 17 -13.20 -41.74 -48.94
N CYS A 18 -13.22 -42.43 -47.79
CA CYS A 18 -13.45 -41.77 -46.48
C CYS A 18 -12.17 -41.27 -45.77
N GLY A 19 -10.98 -41.73 -46.15
CA GLY A 19 -9.75 -41.41 -45.40
C GLY A 19 -9.27 -39.96 -45.55
N LEU A 20 -9.35 -39.39 -46.76
CA LEU A 20 -8.79 -38.05 -47.03
C LEU A 20 -9.61 -36.92 -46.38
N LEU A 21 -10.93 -37.09 -46.23
CA LEU A 21 -11.77 -36.09 -45.55
C LEU A 21 -11.57 -36.12 -44.02
N GLN A 22 -11.28 -37.29 -43.45
CA GLN A 22 -10.98 -37.42 -42.03
C GLN A 22 -9.63 -36.80 -41.67
N GLN A 23 -8.64 -36.93 -42.56
CA GLN A 23 -7.31 -36.38 -42.36
C GLN A 23 -7.29 -34.84 -42.47
N GLY A 24 -8.02 -34.27 -43.43
CA GLY A 24 -8.20 -32.81 -43.52
C GLY A 24 -8.98 -32.22 -42.34
N TYR A 25 -9.98 -32.94 -41.81
CA TYR A 25 -10.72 -32.50 -40.62
C TYR A 25 -9.85 -32.52 -39.35
N GLU A 26 -9.03 -33.56 -39.15
CA GLU A 26 -8.09 -33.63 -38.03
C GLU A 26 -6.97 -32.60 -38.13
N ASP A 27 -6.44 -32.32 -39.33
CA ASP A 27 -5.44 -31.26 -39.53
C ASP A 27 -6.02 -29.87 -39.27
N VAL A 28 -7.24 -29.57 -39.71
CA VAL A 28 -7.92 -28.29 -39.38
C VAL A 28 -8.28 -28.21 -37.90
N ARG A 29 -8.60 -29.34 -37.24
CA ARG A 29 -8.86 -29.41 -35.80
C ARG A 29 -7.57 -29.30 -34.97
N LYS A 30 -6.44 -29.85 -35.42
CA LYS A 30 -5.11 -29.66 -34.82
C LYS A 30 -4.63 -28.22 -35.02
N ALA A 31 -4.68 -27.71 -36.25
CA ALA A 31 -4.35 -26.32 -36.56
C ALA A 31 -5.29 -25.34 -35.84
N GLY A 32 -6.57 -25.68 -35.65
CA GLY A 32 -7.54 -24.90 -34.88
C GLY A 32 -7.33 -24.97 -33.36
N LYS A 33 -6.73 -26.05 -32.84
CA LYS A 33 -6.27 -26.14 -31.45
C LYS A 33 -4.93 -25.43 -31.23
N GLU A 34 -4.05 -25.41 -32.23
CA GLU A 34 -2.80 -24.64 -32.23
C GLU A 34 -3.01 -23.15 -32.55
N ALA A 35 -4.14 -22.80 -33.17
CA ALA A 35 -4.64 -21.44 -33.30
C ALA A 35 -5.16 -20.93 -31.94
N VAL A 36 -4.23 -20.73 -31.02
CA VAL A 36 -4.16 -19.53 -30.20
C VAL A 36 -5.42 -19.32 -29.34
N GLU A 37 -5.66 -20.24 -28.40
CA GLU A 37 -6.24 -19.83 -27.13
C GLU A 37 -5.14 -19.00 -26.43
N LEU A 38 -5.10 -17.68 -26.72
CA LEU A 38 -4.34 -16.74 -25.91
C LEU A 38 -4.97 -16.74 -24.51
N LYS A 39 -4.61 -17.73 -23.70
CA LYS A 39 -4.76 -17.65 -22.25
C LYS A 39 -3.85 -16.52 -21.81
N HIS A 40 -4.38 -15.30 -21.87
CA HIS A 40 -3.81 -14.17 -21.15
C HIS A 40 -3.93 -14.55 -19.69
N TYR A 41 -2.82 -15.03 -19.14
CA TYR A 41 -2.74 -15.28 -17.72
C TYR A 41 -2.62 -13.93 -17.03
N HIS A 42 -3.44 -13.70 -16.04
CA HIS A 42 -3.37 -12.49 -15.22
C HIS A 42 -3.01 -12.92 -13.80
N TYR A 43 -2.25 -12.09 -13.09
CA TYR A 43 -2.18 -12.21 -11.65
C TYR A 43 -3.14 -11.22 -11.01
N ASN A 44 -3.72 -11.62 -9.87
CA ASN A 44 -4.36 -10.71 -8.94
C ASN A 44 -3.69 -10.88 -7.57
N LEU A 45 -2.90 -9.87 -7.17
CA LEU A 45 -2.25 -9.81 -5.87
C LEU A 45 -3.06 -8.89 -4.96
N ARG A 46 -3.50 -9.41 -3.82
CA ARG A 46 -4.08 -8.58 -2.76
C ARG A 46 -3.06 -8.38 -1.67
N VAL A 47 -2.43 -7.21 -1.66
CA VAL A 47 -1.44 -6.82 -0.66
C VAL A 47 -2.17 -6.19 0.53
N VAL A 48 -2.03 -6.80 1.70
CA VAL A 48 -2.65 -6.39 2.96
C VAL A 48 -1.55 -5.86 3.85
N SER A 49 -1.52 -4.55 4.05
CA SER A 49 -0.53 -3.87 4.88
C SER A 49 -1.00 -3.79 6.32
N ALA A 50 -0.18 -4.29 7.25
CA ALA A 50 -0.39 -4.13 8.67
C ALA A 50 -0.22 -2.67 9.12
N HIS A 51 -0.57 -2.41 10.37
CA HIS A 51 -0.49 -1.07 10.95
C HIS A 51 0.94 -0.56 11.04
N LEU A 52 1.87 -1.28 11.64
CA LEU A 52 3.25 -0.80 11.86
C LEU A 52 4.14 -1.03 10.63
N LEU A 53 3.70 -0.58 9.45
CA LEU A 53 4.42 -0.84 8.21
C LEU A 53 5.69 0.01 8.06
N ASN A 54 6.81 -0.65 7.72
CA ASN A 54 8.07 -0.06 7.25
C ASN A 54 8.58 1.11 8.10
N GLN A 55 8.59 0.92 9.43
CA GLN A 55 8.90 1.99 10.37
C GLN A 55 10.36 2.46 10.27
N THR A 56 10.56 3.76 10.52
CA THR A 56 11.89 4.36 10.72
C THR A 56 12.25 4.38 12.21
N ASP A 57 13.45 4.83 12.58
CA ASP A 57 13.88 5.01 13.98
C ASP A 57 12.96 5.90 14.82
N LYS A 58 12.13 6.73 14.16
CA LYS A 58 11.12 7.58 14.80
C LYS A 58 9.77 6.88 14.98
N SER A 59 9.71 5.57 14.73
CA SER A 59 8.51 4.72 14.78
C SER A 59 7.35 5.20 13.90
N GLN A 60 7.63 6.03 12.90
CA GLN A 60 6.66 6.51 11.92
C GLN A 60 6.48 5.46 10.82
N GLN A 61 5.23 5.14 10.52
CA GLN A 61 4.86 4.27 9.40
C GLN A 61 5.24 4.92 8.09
N ASN A 62 5.73 4.14 7.13
CA ASN A 62 6.20 4.68 5.87
C ASN A 62 5.70 3.86 4.67
N THR A 63 5.39 4.55 3.59
CA THR A 63 5.12 3.92 2.29
C THR A 63 6.43 3.32 1.77
N PHE A 64 6.35 2.21 1.04
CA PHE A 64 7.52 1.62 0.41
C PHE A 64 7.24 1.19 -1.03
N ARG A 65 8.30 0.94 -1.78
CA ARG A 65 8.24 0.48 -3.16
C ARG A 65 8.21 -1.05 -3.19
N MET A 66 7.20 -1.63 -3.82
CA MET A 66 7.17 -3.03 -4.22
C MET A 66 7.44 -3.13 -5.73
N VAL A 67 8.24 -4.09 -6.15
CA VAL A 67 8.47 -4.37 -7.57
C VAL A 67 8.12 -5.82 -7.87
N ILE A 68 7.37 -6.02 -8.95
CA ILE A 68 6.97 -7.31 -9.47
C ILE A 68 7.81 -7.55 -10.73
N TYR A 69 8.67 -8.56 -10.69
CA TYR A 69 9.45 -9.03 -11.81
C TYR A 69 8.78 -10.27 -12.42
N GLN A 70 8.59 -10.26 -13.73
CA GLN A 70 8.26 -11.44 -14.50
C GLN A 70 9.56 -12.04 -15.02
N LEU A 71 9.81 -13.30 -14.67
CA LEU A 71 11.09 -13.94 -14.85
C LEU A 71 10.96 -15.23 -15.68
N ARG A 72 11.96 -15.48 -16.53
CA ARG A 72 12.09 -16.74 -17.29
C ARG A 72 12.63 -17.88 -16.44
N SER A 73 13.58 -17.60 -15.54
CA SER A 73 14.14 -18.55 -14.57
C SER A 73 14.13 -17.91 -13.18
N ASP A 74 14.44 -18.70 -12.16
CA ASP A 74 14.59 -18.23 -10.79
C ASP A 74 16.04 -18.07 -10.32
N ASP A 75 17.01 -18.48 -11.15
CA ASP A 75 18.40 -18.60 -10.75
C ASP A 75 19.03 -17.25 -10.34
N LEU A 76 18.96 -16.22 -11.19
CA LEU A 76 19.55 -14.91 -10.90
C LEU A 76 18.79 -14.19 -9.79
N PHE A 77 17.46 -14.33 -9.75
CA PHE A 77 16.65 -13.70 -8.71
C PHE A 77 16.92 -14.28 -7.31
N ASN A 78 17.10 -15.59 -7.21
CA ASN A 78 17.43 -16.24 -5.94
C ASN A 78 18.81 -15.81 -5.43
N GLN A 79 19.78 -15.61 -6.32
CA GLN A 79 21.14 -15.19 -5.98
C GLN A 79 21.27 -13.68 -5.69
N ALA A 80 20.41 -12.85 -6.27
CA ALA A 80 20.49 -11.41 -6.16
C ALA A 80 20.24 -10.92 -4.73
N SER A 81 21.12 -10.03 -4.24
CA SER A 81 20.96 -9.38 -2.96
C SER A 81 19.90 -8.26 -3.02
N TYR A 82 19.49 -7.78 -1.84
CA TYR A 82 18.60 -6.63 -1.73
C TYR A 82 19.15 -5.42 -2.49
N TYR A 83 20.45 -5.12 -2.33
CA TYR A 83 21.07 -3.96 -2.93
C TYR A 83 21.20 -4.07 -4.45
N ASP A 84 21.50 -5.28 -4.95
CA ASP A 84 21.55 -5.57 -6.38
C ASP A 84 20.20 -5.26 -7.05
N LEU A 85 19.10 -5.76 -6.46
CA LEU A 85 17.74 -5.51 -6.97
C LEU A 85 17.26 -4.08 -6.71
N LEU A 86 17.79 -3.38 -5.70
CA LEU A 86 17.43 -1.98 -5.42
C LEU A 86 18.03 -1.04 -6.46
N THR A 87 19.27 -1.30 -6.88
CA THR A 87 20.08 -0.34 -7.63
C THR A 87 20.29 -0.71 -9.10
N ASN A 88 20.33 -2.00 -9.44
CA ASN A 88 20.71 -2.45 -10.77
C ASN A 88 19.99 -3.74 -11.23
N ALA A 89 18.70 -3.88 -10.88
CA ALA A 89 17.91 -5.07 -11.16
C ALA A 89 17.95 -5.51 -12.63
N ASP A 90 17.90 -4.58 -13.58
CA ASP A 90 17.89 -4.91 -15.02
C ASP A 90 19.19 -5.61 -15.46
N SER A 91 20.34 -5.19 -14.94
CA SER A 91 21.62 -5.82 -15.23
C SER A 91 21.82 -7.13 -14.46
N VAL A 92 21.32 -7.20 -13.22
CA VAL A 92 21.48 -8.36 -12.33
C VAL A 92 20.61 -9.53 -12.79
N LEU A 93 19.37 -9.24 -13.21
CA LEU A 93 18.43 -10.23 -13.71
C LEU A 93 18.58 -10.50 -15.21
N ALA A 94 19.32 -9.64 -15.92
CA ALA A 94 19.75 -9.83 -17.31
C ALA A 94 18.64 -10.35 -18.24
N ASP A 95 18.87 -11.49 -18.89
CA ASP A 95 17.95 -12.11 -19.84
C ASP A 95 16.82 -12.92 -19.19
N GLU A 96 16.89 -13.18 -17.88
CA GLU A 96 15.77 -13.73 -17.12
C GLU A 96 14.65 -12.72 -16.93
N LEU A 97 14.96 -11.42 -16.87
CA LEU A 97 13.96 -10.37 -16.72
C LEU A 97 13.14 -10.18 -18.02
N ILE A 98 11.83 -10.43 -17.92
CA ILE A 98 10.88 -10.20 -19.01
C ILE A 98 10.22 -8.84 -18.87
N LYS A 99 9.72 -8.55 -17.66
CA LYS A 99 8.94 -7.34 -17.37
C LYS A 99 9.08 -6.97 -15.90
N LYS A 100 9.02 -5.66 -15.62
CA LYS A 100 8.92 -5.12 -14.26
C LYS A 100 7.69 -4.24 -14.10
N ASP A 101 7.02 -4.34 -12.95
CA ASP A 101 5.89 -3.49 -12.55
C ASP A 101 6.17 -2.93 -11.14
N ILE A 102 6.16 -1.61 -11.02
CA ILE A 102 6.53 -0.88 -9.80
C ILE A 102 5.26 -0.36 -9.12
N ARG A 103 5.11 -0.65 -7.83
CA ARG A 103 3.94 -0.28 -7.03
C ARG A 103 4.36 0.38 -5.73
N MET A 104 3.59 1.38 -5.30
CA MET A 104 3.75 1.99 -3.97
C MET A 104 2.76 1.36 -3.01
N ILE A 105 3.28 0.87 -1.88
CA ILE A 105 2.49 0.19 -0.84
C ILE A 105 2.31 1.12 0.35
N TYR A 106 1.05 1.38 0.70
CA TYR A 106 0.70 2.29 1.79
C TYR A 106 0.43 1.53 3.11
N PRO A 107 0.81 2.12 4.25
CA PRO A 107 0.40 1.62 5.56
C PRO A 107 -1.12 1.55 5.69
N PHE A 108 -1.64 0.56 6.43
CA PHE A 108 -3.08 0.37 6.66
C PHE A 108 -3.95 0.22 5.40
N ASP A 109 -3.37 -0.16 4.28
CA ASP A 109 -4.10 -0.34 3.04
C ASP A 109 -4.27 -1.82 2.68
N THR A 110 -5.31 -2.11 1.92
CA THR A 110 -5.46 -3.38 1.20
C THR A 110 -5.55 -3.07 -0.29
N GLN A 111 -4.44 -3.23 -0.98
CA GLN A 111 -4.31 -2.89 -2.39
C GLN A 111 -4.54 -4.11 -3.27
N GLU A 112 -5.36 -3.95 -4.30
CA GLU A 112 -5.52 -4.92 -5.37
C GLU A 112 -4.60 -4.55 -6.53
N ILE A 113 -3.66 -5.43 -6.87
CA ILE A 113 -2.68 -5.22 -7.92
C ILE A 113 -2.88 -6.31 -8.98
N LYS A 114 -3.29 -5.90 -10.16
CA LYS A 114 -3.51 -6.76 -11.33
C LYS A 114 -2.50 -6.48 -12.42
N GLY A 115 -2.13 -7.52 -13.14
CA GLY A 115 -1.28 -7.41 -14.31
C GLY A 115 -1.32 -8.66 -15.17
N ASP A 116 -0.96 -8.50 -16.42
CA ASP A 116 -0.87 -9.58 -17.41
C ASP A 116 0.48 -10.26 -17.29
N ILE A 117 0.49 -11.58 -17.44
CA ILE A 117 1.68 -12.42 -17.43
C ILE A 117 2.08 -12.70 -18.87
N ASP A 118 3.30 -12.34 -19.23
CA ASP A 118 3.90 -12.67 -20.52
C ASP A 118 4.04 -14.19 -20.66
N ASN A 119 3.83 -14.72 -21.87
CA ASN A 119 3.81 -16.16 -22.12
C ASN A 119 5.15 -16.86 -21.84
N LYS A 120 6.27 -16.12 -21.77
CA LYS A 120 7.59 -16.66 -21.41
C LYS A 120 7.85 -16.65 -19.90
N THR A 121 6.93 -16.09 -19.11
CA THR A 121 7.09 -15.96 -17.65
C THR A 121 6.87 -17.29 -16.97
N GLN A 122 7.88 -17.76 -16.25
CA GLN A 122 7.78 -18.95 -15.41
C GLN A 122 7.61 -18.59 -13.93
N TYR A 123 8.13 -17.42 -13.52
CA TYR A 123 8.07 -16.97 -12.13
C TYR A 123 7.67 -15.49 -12.00
N LEU A 124 7.00 -15.18 -10.90
CA LEU A 124 6.87 -13.81 -10.39
C LEU A 124 7.81 -13.63 -9.20
N GLY A 125 8.79 -12.73 -9.35
CA GLY A 125 9.63 -12.25 -8.25
C GLY A 125 9.02 -10.98 -7.65
N LEU A 126 8.60 -11.02 -6.39
CA LEU A 126 8.05 -9.88 -5.67
C LEU A 126 9.12 -9.37 -4.72
N VAL A 127 9.49 -8.09 -4.82
CA VAL A 127 10.51 -7.47 -3.95
C VAL A 127 9.90 -6.28 -3.23
N PHE A 128 10.11 -6.25 -1.92
CA PHE A 128 9.57 -5.26 -1.00
C PHE A 128 10.73 -4.43 -0.44
N PHE A 129 10.90 -3.21 -0.96
CA PHE A 129 12.02 -2.34 -0.59
C PHE A 129 11.76 -1.62 0.74
N PHE A 130 11.81 -2.38 1.83
CA PHE A 130 11.74 -1.85 3.19
C PHE A 130 12.95 -1.00 3.53
N ASN A 131 12.79 -0.02 4.43
CA ASN A 131 13.86 0.84 4.95
C ASN A 131 14.91 0.04 5.74
N LYS A 132 14.45 -1.00 6.44
CA LYS A 132 15.26 -1.91 7.25
C LYS A 132 14.84 -3.33 6.95
N PRO A 133 15.27 -3.92 5.83
CA PRO A 133 15.00 -5.33 5.56
C PRO A 133 15.65 -6.17 6.66
N GLU A 134 14.98 -7.24 7.09
CA GLU A 134 15.65 -8.23 7.93
C GLU A 134 16.75 -8.94 7.13
N THR A 135 17.73 -9.51 7.83
CA THR A 135 18.92 -10.10 7.20
C THR A 135 18.60 -11.32 6.33
N ASP A 136 17.42 -11.92 6.46
CA ASP A 136 16.96 -13.05 5.65
C ASP A 136 16.16 -12.58 4.42
N ASP A 137 16.61 -13.01 3.25
CA ASP A 137 15.97 -12.88 1.94
C ASP A 137 14.49 -13.24 1.92
N LYS A 138 14.06 -14.20 2.75
CA LYS A 138 12.65 -14.63 2.83
C LYS A 138 11.70 -13.56 3.35
N THR A 139 12.21 -12.49 3.93
CA THR A 139 11.40 -11.42 4.51
C THR A 139 11.08 -10.33 3.50
N TRP A 140 12.01 -10.01 2.60
CA TRP A 140 11.90 -8.86 1.69
C TRP A 140 11.77 -9.24 0.22
N LYS A 141 11.95 -10.52 -0.16
CA LYS A 141 11.59 -11.04 -1.49
C LYS A 141 10.78 -12.34 -1.40
N ILE A 142 9.87 -12.49 -2.35
CA ILE A 142 9.04 -13.69 -2.54
C ILE A 142 9.14 -14.11 -4.00
N LEU A 143 9.43 -15.37 -4.25
CA LEU A 143 9.38 -15.96 -5.59
C LEU A 143 8.17 -16.89 -5.70
N VAL A 144 7.37 -16.72 -6.74
CA VAL A 144 6.16 -17.52 -6.98
C VAL A 144 6.20 -18.13 -8.37
N PRO A 145 6.27 -19.46 -8.51
CA PRO A 145 6.08 -20.11 -9.80
C PRO A 145 4.68 -19.80 -10.35
N VAL A 146 4.58 -19.41 -11.61
CA VAL A 146 3.29 -19.05 -12.25
C VAL A 146 2.28 -20.19 -12.14
N ILE A 147 2.73 -21.44 -12.24
CA ILE A 147 1.89 -22.63 -12.09
C ILE A 147 1.24 -22.77 -10.69
N LYS A 148 1.84 -22.14 -9.66
CA LYS A 148 1.31 -22.15 -8.28
C LYS A 148 0.43 -20.93 -7.98
N LEU A 149 0.37 -19.95 -8.88
CA LEU A 149 -0.50 -18.79 -8.70
C LEU A 149 -1.95 -19.15 -8.99
N ASN A 150 -2.86 -18.56 -8.22
CA ASN A 150 -4.25 -18.50 -8.62
C ASN A 150 -4.39 -17.42 -9.69
N LEU A 151 -4.42 -17.81 -10.96
CA LEU A 151 -4.45 -16.87 -12.10
C LEU A 151 -5.81 -16.18 -12.30
N PHE A 152 -6.85 -16.64 -11.59
CA PHE A 152 -8.22 -16.11 -11.69
C PHE A 152 -8.80 -15.72 -10.33
N ARG A 153 -8.00 -15.75 -9.27
CA ARG A 153 -8.43 -15.40 -7.90
C ARG A 153 -7.32 -14.64 -7.18
N ASP A 154 -7.68 -14.00 -6.08
CA ASP A 154 -6.74 -13.27 -5.24
C ASP A 154 -5.65 -14.19 -4.67
N ASN A 155 -4.40 -13.78 -4.86
CA ASN A 155 -3.25 -14.28 -4.10
C ASN A 155 -2.95 -13.24 -3.02
N TYR A 156 -3.05 -13.63 -1.75
CA TYR A 156 -2.97 -12.68 -0.65
C TYR A 156 -1.54 -12.58 -0.13
N ILE A 157 -1.06 -11.36 0.03
CA ILE A 157 0.26 -11.05 0.59
C ILE A 157 0.01 -10.24 1.84
N LEU A 158 0.52 -10.70 2.98
CA LEU A 158 0.58 -9.91 4.19
C LEU A 158 1.92 -9.22 4.25
N VAL A 159 1.90 -7.92 4.47
CA VAL A 159 3.09 -7.13 4.75
C VAL A 159 2.97 -6.55 6.14
N ASP A 160 3.93 -6.85 7.00
CA ASP A 160 3.97 -6.35 8.37
C ASP A 160 5.39 -5.96 8.75
N SER A 161 5.55 -4.83 9.42
CA SER A 161 6.86 -4.30 9.81
C SER A 161 7.80 -4.21 8.60
N SER A 162 8.83 -5.05 8.52
CA SER A 162 9.77 -5.13 7.40
C SER A 162 9.79 -6.52 6.74
N GLN A 163 8.66 -7.21 6.75
CA GLN A 163 8.53 -8.54 6.13
C GLN A 163 7.25 -8.68 5.31
N ALA A 164 7.33 -9.53 4.29
CA ALA A 164 6.22 -9.88 3.43
C ALA A 164 6.11 -11.40 3.32
N GLN A 165 4.88 -11.90 3.29
CA GLN A 165 4.60 -13.33 3.16
C GLN A 165 3.31 -13.59 2.38
N LEU A 166 3.31 -14.65 1.58
CA LEU A 166 2.08 -15.19 1.00
C LEU A 166 1.26 -15.88 2.10
N ILE A 167 -0.02 -15.54 2.19
CA ILE A 167 -0.92 -16.11 3.20
C ILE A 167 -2.21 -16.61 2.58
N ALA A 168 -2.89 -17.53 3.29
CA ALA A 168 -4.19 -18.01 2.87
C ALA A 168 -5.28 -16.96 3.15
N LYS A 169 -6.31 -16.92 2.28
CA LYS A 169 -7.48 -16.04 2.43
C LYS A 169 -8.12 -16.08 3.83
N LYS A 170 -8.12 -17.25 4.47
CA LYS A 170 -8.66 -17.43 5.82
C LYS A 170 -7.90 -16.58 6.85
N GLN A 171 -6.57 -16.57 6.80
CA GLN A 171 -5.71 -15.81 7.70
C GLN A 171 -5.92 -14.29 7.52
N VAL A 172 -6.12 -13.84 6.29
CA VAL A 172 -6.39 -12.44 5.95
C VAL A 172 -7.67 -11.91 6.60
N LYS A 173 -8.74 -12.73 6.64
CA LYS A 173 -10.05 -12.27 7.11
C LYS A 173 -10.01 -11.81 8.57
N ASP A 174 -9.23 -12.50 9.39
CA ASP A 174 -9.07 -12.17 10.80
C ASP A 174 -8.22 -10.91 10.97
N LEU A 175 -7.14 -10.78 10.20
CA LEU A 175 -6.31 -9.57 10.13
C LEU A 175 -7.11 -8.33 9.70
N LEU A 176 -7.90 -8.43 8.63
CA LEU A 176 -8.75 -7.33 8.15
C LEU A 176 -9.79 -6.91 9.19
N LYS A 177 -10.31 -7.85 9.99
CA LYS A 177 -11.25 -7.54 11.07
C LYS A 177 -10.55 -6.75 12.18
N GLN A 178 -9.33 -7.16 12.57
CA GLN A 178 -8.51 -6.46 13.55
C GLN A 178 -8.15 -5.04 13.06
N GLN A 179 -7.74 -4.90 11.80
CA GLN A 179 -7.43 -3.59 11.20
C GLN A 179 -8.64 -2.64 11.24
N LYS A 180 -9.84 -3.12 10.87
CA LYS A 180 -11.07 -2.31 10.97
C LYS A 180 -11.39 -1.85 12.40
N GLN A 181 -11.07 -2.66 13.40
CA GLN A 181 -11.26 -2.29 14.80
C GLN A 181 -10.22 -1.24 15.23
N ALA A 182 -8.95 -1.43 14.86
CA ALA A 182 -7.88 -0.47 15.13
C ALA A 182 -8.14 0.89 14.47
N GLU A 183 -8.59 0.90 13.21
CA GLU A 183 -8.96 2.14 12.49
C GLU A 183 -10.11 2.88 13.19
N LYS A 184 -11.13 2.16 13.66
CA LYS A 184 -12.23 2.75 14.43
C LYS A 184 -11.74 3.34 15.76
N ALA A 185 -10.85 2.65 16.45
CA ALA A 185 -10.26 3.12 17.71
C ALA A 185 -9.41 4.39 17.48
N GLN A 186 -8.57 4.41 16.44
CA GLN A 186 -7.77 5.58 16.07
C GLN A 186 -8.65 6.78 15.69
N LYS A 187 -9.70 6.57 14.88
CA LYS A 187 -10.66 7.64 14.54
C LYS A 187 -11.38 8.20 15.78
N LYS A 188 -11.67 7.34 16.76
CA LYS A 188 -12.27 7.78 18.04
C LYS A 188 -11.26 8.61 18.86
N ALA A 189 -10.03 8.14 19.00
CA ALA A 189 -8.96 8.84 19.70
C ALA A 189 -8.64 10.21 19.07
N LEU A 190 -8.57 10.29 17.73
CA LEU A 190 -8.35 11.55 17.02
C LEU A 190 -9.46 12.57 17.32
N LYS A 191 -10.73 12.13 17.32
CA LYS A 191 -11.87 13.00 17.68
C LYS A 191 -11.82 13.47 19.13
N GLU A 192 -11.38 12.62 20.05
CA GLU A 192 -11.21 12.99 21.46
C GLU A 192 -10.06 14.00 21.64
N GLN A 193 -8.93 13.80 20.95
CA GLN A 193 -7.83 14.75 20.94
C GLN A 193 -8.24 16.11 20.33
N GLU A 194 -8.98 16.13 19.23
CA GLU A 194 -9.49 17.37 18.63
C GLU A 194 -10.43 18.12 19.58
N LYS A 195 -11.30 17.40 20.32
CA LYS A 195 -12.16 18.00 21.33
C LYS A 195 -11.35 18.59 22.49
N ALA A 196 -10.38 17.83 23.00
CA ALA A 196 -9.49 18.28 24.06
C ALA A 196 -8.68 19.52 23.63
N LEU A 197 -8.17 19.54 22.39
CA LEU A 197 -7.45 20.68 21.82
C LEU A 197 -8.35 21.92 21.68
N LYS A 198 -9.60 21.75 21.25
CA LYS A 198 -10.59 22.85 21.19
C LYS A 198 -10.89 23.40 22.59
N GLU A 199 -11.06 22.52 23.57
CA GLU A 199 -11.31 22.92 24.95
C GLU A 199 -10.10 23.64 25.55
N GLN A 200 -8.89 23.13 25.30
CA GLN A 200 -7.64 23.76 25.73
C GLN A 200 -7.49 25.16 25.11
N LYS A 201 -7.74 25.31 23.80
CA LYS A 201 -7.72 26.62 23.13
C LYS A 201 -8.77 27.58 23.72
N LYS A 202 -9.96 27.10 24.06
CA LYS A 202 -11.00 27.91 24.71
C LYS A 202 -10.56 28.36 26.11
N LYS A 203 -9.99 27.46 26.91
CA LYS A 203 -9.45 27.77 28.25
C LYS A 203 -8.29 28.76 28.16
N GLU A 204 -7.39 28.59 27.19
CA GLU A 204 -6.27 29.52 26.93
C GLU A 204 -6.79 30.91 26.54
N GLN A 205 -7.82 30.99 25.69
CA GLN A 205 -8.43 32.27 25.32
C GLN A 205 -9.11 32.95 26.52
N GLN A 206 -9.80 32.18 27.36
CA GLN A 206 -10.40 32.70 28.60
C GLN A 206 -9.33 33.18 29.58
N ALA A 207 -8.24 32.42 29.75
CA ALA A 207 -7.11 32.80 30.60
C ALA A 207 -6.45 34.10 30.10
N LYS A 208 -6.22 34.24 28.78
CA LYS A 208 -5.70 35.47 28.17
C LYS A 208 -6.63 36.66 28.43
N LYS A 209 -7.94 36.49 28.26
CA LYS A 209 -8.93 37.55 28.57
C LYS A 209 -8.91 37.92 30.06
N ALA A 210 -8.87 36.94 30.96
CA ALA A 210 -8.81 37.19 32.40
C ALA A 210 -7.51 37.91 32.81
N GLN A 211 -6.37 37.53 32.22
CA GLN A 211 -5.10 38.21 32.40
C GLN A 211 -5.16 39.66 31.92
N GLN A 212 -5.78 39.92 30.76
CA GLN A 212 -5.97 41.28 30.25
C GLN A 212 -6.85 42.12 31.18
N ILE A 213 -7.99 41.59 31.63
CA ILE A 213 -8.88 42.28 32.58
C ILE A 213 -8.14 42.60 33.88
N MET A 214 -7.40 41.64 34.43
CA MET A 214 -6.61 41.84 35.65
C MET A 214 -5.55 42.94 35.46
N GLN A 215 -4.87 42.95 34.30
CA GLN A 215 -3.89 43.98 33.96
C GLN A 215 -4.53 45.37 33.88
N GLU A 216 -5.68 45.49 33.23
CA GLU A 216 -6.45 46.75 33.14
C GLU A 216 -6.90 47.25 34.53
N GLN A 217 -7.34 46.35 35.42
CA GLN A 217 -7.69 46.70 36.80
C GLN A 217 -6.47 47.17 37.60
N LEU A 218 -5.33 46.48 37.46
CA LEU A 218 -4.09 46.87 38.11
C LEU A 218 -3.62 48.25 37.65
N ASP A 219 -3.73 48.54 36.36
CA ASP A 219 -3.36 49.85 35.80
C ASP A 219 -4.31 50.96 36.27
N LYS A 220 -5.62 50.69 36.40
CA LYS A 220 -6.58 51.63 37.01
C LYS A 220 -6.25 51.92 38.46
N VAL A 221 -5.97 50.91 39.28
CA VAL A 221 -5.59 51.09 40.69
C VAL A 221 -4.29 51.89 40.80
N ARG A 222 -3.31 51.63 39.93
CA ARG A 222 -2.07 52.41 39.86
C ARG A 222 -2.32 53.87 39.49
N GLN A 223 -3.23 54.15 38.56
CA GLN A 223 -3.59 55.51 38.17
C GLN A 223 -4.33 56.24 39.30
N GLN A 224 -5.30 55.58 39.95
CA GLN A 224 -6.02 56.13 41.11
C GLN A 224 -5.06 56.43 42.25
N GLY A 225 -4.14 55.52 42.60
CA GLY A 225 -3.13 55.75 43.62
C GLY A 225 -2.20 56.93 43.31
N LYS A 226 -1.85 57.14 42.03
CA LYS A 226 -1.10 58.33 41.59
C LYS A 226 -1.92 59.62 41.73
N GLN A 227 -3.19 59.61 41.34
CA GLN A 227 -4.10 60.75 41.50
C GLN A 227 -4.31 61.10 42.98
N GLU A 228 -4.59 60.12 43.84
CA GLU A 228 -4.76 60.35 45.28
C GLU A 228 -3.48 60.88 45.94
N ALA A 229 -2.32 60.38 45.52
CA ALA A 229 -1.03 60.90 45.99
C ALA A 229 -0.84 62.36 45.57
N GLN A 230 -1.18 62.70 44.32
CA GLN A 230 -1.12 64.07 43.82
C GLN A 230 -2.08 64.99 44.58
N ASP A 231 -3.35 64.60 44.75
CA ASP A 231 -4.34 65.36 45.51
C ASP A 231 -3.93 65.58 46.97
N LYS A 232 -3.29 64.60 47.61
CA LYS A 232 -2.75 64.74 48.97
C LYS A 232 -1.58 65.73 49.02
N LEU A 233 -0.69 65.71 48.02
CA LEU A 233 0.40 66.66 47.90
C LEU A 233 -0.15 68.08 47.68
N ASP A 234 -1.14 68.25 46.81
CA ASP A 234 -1.74 69.54 46.49
C ASP A 234 -2.50 70.12 47.70
N LYS A 235 -3.26 69.30 48.43
CA LYS A 235 -3.90 69.70 49.70
C LYS A 235 -2.88 70.08 50.77
N LYS A 236 -1.78 69.32 50.89
CA LYS A 236 -0.70 69.64 51.84
C LYS A 236 -0.01 70.95 51.46
N ALA A 237 0.24 71.18 50.18
CA ALA A 237 0.79 72.44 49.68
C ALA A 237 -0.15 73.61 49.99
N GLN A 238 -1.45 73.51 49.68
CA GLN A 238 -2.44 74.54 50.02
C GLN A 238 -2.48 74.86 51.51
N LYS A 239 -2.42 73.85 52.38
CA LYS A 239 -2.38 74.04 53.84
C LYS A 239 -1.11 74.78 54.29
N ILE A 240 0.05 74.44 53.72
CA ILE A 240 1.30 75.16 54.02
C ILE A 240 1.22 76.63 53.56
N PHE A 241 0.64 76.89 52.38
CA PHE A 241 0.48 78.26 51.88
C PHE A 241 -0.54 79.08 52.67
N SER A 242 -1.58 78.46 53.25
CA SER A 242 -2.52 79.16 54.14
C SER A 242 -1.92 79.45 55.52
N ASP A 243 -1.12 78.52 56.06
CA ASP A 243 -0.48 78.68 57.37
C ASP A 243 0.67 79.71 57.34
N ALA A 244 1.28 79.94 56.17
CA ALA A 244 2.33 80.97 55.98
C ALA A 244 1.79 82.40 55.80
N LYS A 245 0.46 82.59 55.76
CA LYS A 245 -0.20 83.87 55.48
C LYS A 245 -0.84 84.53 56.72
N ASN A 246 -0.68 83.92 57.90
CA ASN A 246 -1.09 84.43 59.21
C ASN A 246 0.13 84.66 60.10
#